data_AF-A0A420IBQ0-F1
#
_entry.id   AF-A0A420IBQ0-F1
#
_cell.length_a   1.000
_cell.length_b   1.000
_cell.length_c   1.000
_cell.angle_alpha   90.00
_cell.angle_beta   90.00
_cell.angle_gamma   90.00
#
_symmetry.space_group_name_H-M   'P 1'
#
loop_
_entity.id
_entity.type
_entity.pdbx_description
1 polymer ?
#
loop_
_entity_poly.entity_id
_entity_poly.type
_entity_poly.pdbx_seq_one_letter_code
_entity_poly.pdbx_strand_id
1 'polypeptide(L)'
;MATRQTATITEVKIFKAEFQSRFPGRVAITQRASPFLYAQSLKQEPNENLNAYIYRARELWSPAGGRRTTQMEPMYDMRCQVVVHGFVSRLYEDVVKFKAIENGAMGVTYLEEAISKVNAAV
;
A
#
# COMPACT_ATOMS: atom_id res chain seq x y z
N MET A 1 -13.96 4.32 60.25
CA MET A 1 -13.78 3.24 59.26
C MET A 1 -14.73 3.50 58.10
N ALA A 2 -14.22 3.75 56.90
CA ALA A 2 -15.08 4.03 55.74
C ALA A 2 -15.61 2.71 55.15
N THR A 3 -16.93 2.54 55.16
CA THR A 3 -17.60 1.40 54.52
C THR A 3 -17.43 1.52 53.00
N ARG A 4 -16.79 0.52 52.39
CA ARG A 4 -16.70 0.42 50.93
C ARG A 4 -18.10 0.14 50.39
N GLN A 5 -18.64 1.06 49.58
CA GLN A 5 -19.88 0.84 48.86
C GLN A 5 -19.61 -0.04 47.64
N THR A 6 -20.44 -1.06 47.43
CA THR A 6 -20.34 -1.95 46.26
C THR A 6 -21.07 -1.30 45.10
N ALA A 7 -20.35 -1.02 44.02
CA ALA A 7 -20.94 -0.50 42.79
C ALA A 7 -21.87 -1.55 42.15
N THR A 8 -22.98 -1.09 41.59
CA THR A 8 -23.88 -1.94 40.82
C THR A 8 -23.24 -2.29 39.46
N ILE A 9 -23.68 -3.42 38.88
CA ILE A 9 -23.18 -3.90 37.57
C ILE A 9 -23.39 -2.83 36.49
N THR A 10 -24.49 -2.06 36.59
CA THR A 10 -24.81 -0.99 35.64
C THR A 10 -23.82 0.17 35.73
N GLU A 11 -23.46 0.62 36.93
CA GLU A 11 -22.49 1.70 37.14
C GLU A 11 -21.10 1.29 36.63
N VAL A 12 -20.69 0.04 36.86
CA VAL A 12 -19.42 -0.49 36.34
C VAL A 12 -19.41 -0.50 34.81
N LYS A 13 -20.53 -0.85 34.16
CA LYS A 13 -20.64 -0.84 32.70
C LYS A 13 -20.57 0.58 32.13
N ILE A 14 -21.27 1.52 32.74
CA ILE A 14 -21.26 2.95 32.33
C ILE A 14 -19.84 3.50 32.47
N PHE A 15 -19.21 3.32 33.63
CA PHE A 15 -17.85 3.76 33.87
C PHE A 15 -16.87 3.17 32.85
N LYS A 16 -16.96 1.86 32.57
CA LYS A 16 -16.08 1.20 31.60
C LYS A 16 -16.25 1.77 30.19
N ALA A 17 -17.48 2.06 29.76
CA ALA A 17 -17.76 2.64 28.45
C ALA A 17 -17.22 4.07 28.35
N GLU A 18 -17.45 4.91 29.36
CA GLU A 18 -16.92 6.28 29.40
C GLU A 18 -15.39 6.31 29.47
N PHE A 19 -14.81 5.44 30.29
CA PHE A 19 -13.36 5.33 30.43
C PHE A 19 -12.71 4.93 29.11
N GLN A 20 -13.25 3.93 28.40
CA GLN A 20 -12.74 3.51 27.09
C GLN A 20 -12.95 4.57 25.99
N SER A 21 -14.03 5.35 26.07
CA SER A 21 -14.30 6.47 25.17
C SER A 21 -13.27 7.60 25.34
N ARG A 22 -12.94 7.94 26.60
CA ARG A 22 -12.00 9.03 26.92
C ARG A 22 -10.54 8.61 26.86
N PHE A 23 -10.27 7.33 27.13
CA PHE A 23 -8.94 6.73 27.09
C PHE A 23 -8.99 5.52 26.18
N PRO A 24 -9.10 5.71 24.84
CA PRO A 24 -8.85 4.64 23.91
C PRO A 24 -7.41 4.20 24.19
N GLY A 25 -7.23 3.06 24.85
CA GLY A 25 -5.92 2.53 25.20
C GLY A 25 -5.06 2.56 23.94
N ARG A 26 -3.78 2.99 24.07
CA ARG A 26 -2.87 3.21 22.93
C ARG A 26 -3.13 2.12 21.88
N VAL A 27 -3.89 2.49 20.85
CA VAL A 27 -3.93 1.70 19.63
C VAL A 27 -2.48 1.79 19.22
N ALA A 28 -1.77 0.66 19.24
CA ALA A 28 -0.49 0.61 18.56
C ALA A 28 -0.82 1.14 17.17
N ILE A 29 -0.42 2.38 16.91
CA ILE A 29 -0.35 2.88 15.56
C ILE A 29 0.77 2.00 15.04
N THR A 30 0.41 0.81 14.54
CA THR A 30 1.12 0.25 13.41
C THR A 30 1.09 1.42 12.46
N GLN A 31 2.17 2.22 12.45
CA GLN A 31 2.39 3.22 11.45
C GLN A 31 2.30 2.41 10.18
N ARG A 32 1.11 2.40 9.58
CA ARG A 32 0.85 1.71 8.34
C ARG A 32 1.77 2.47 7.42
N ALA A 33 2.91 1.85 7.10
CA ALA A 33 3.92 2.45 6.26
C ALA A 33 3.17 3.06 5.08
N SER A 34 3.45 4.33 4.78
CA SER A 34 2.77 5.02 3.69
C SER A 34 2.69 4.05 2.51
N PRO A 35 1.49 3.78 1.95
CA PRO A 35 1.34 2.85 0.84
C PRO A 35 2.34 3.14 -0.30
N PHE A 36 2.73 4.41 -0.44
CA PHE A 36 3.78 4.87 -1.32
C PHE A 36 5.17 4.32 -0.99
N LEU A 37 5.60 4.38 0.27
CA LEU A 37 6.89 3.82 0.73
C LEU A 37 6.91 2.29 0.61
N TYR A 38 5.77 1.64 0.88
CA TYR A 38 5.65 0.20 0.72
C TYR A 38 5.70 -0.21 -0.75
N ALA A 39 5.05 0.53 -1.65
CA ALA A 39 5.12 0.30 -3.09
C ALA A 39 6.53 0.51 -3.66
N GLN A 40 7.30 1.48 -3.14
CA GLN A 40 8.72 1.63 -3.48
C GLN A 40 9.56 0.42 -3.04
N SER A 41 9.16 -0.28 -1.99
CA SER A 41 9.86 -1.46 -1.48
C SER A 41 9.52 -2.75 -2.25
N LEU A 42 8.52 -2.72 -3.14
CA LEU A 42 8.04 -3.89 -3.87
C LEU A 42 9.13 -4.46 -4.79
N LYS A 43 9.58 -5.68 -4.53
CA LYS A 43 10.54 -6.42 -5.34
C LYS A 43 9.97 -7.79 -5.72
N GLN A 44 10.24 -8.26 -6.93
CA GLN A 44 9.88 -9.61 -7.34
C GLN A 44 10.86 -10.59 -6.69
N GLU A 45 10.32 -11.56 -5.97
CA GLU A 45 11.14 -12.60 -5.35
C GLU A 45 11.60 -13.65 -6.38
N PRO A 46 12.77 -14.29 -6.19
CA PRO A 46 13.32 -15.27 -7.15
C PRO A 46 12.40 -16.43 -7.51
N ASN A 47 11.54 -16.82 -6.56
CA ASN A 47 10.59 -17.92 -6.67
C ASN A 47 9.15 -17.43 -6.96
N GLU A 48 8.97 -16.13 -7.17
CA GLU A 48 7.68 -15.53 -7.46
C GLU A 48 7.46 -15.44 -8.97
N ASN A 49 6.40 -16.08 -9.45
CA ASN A 49 6.00 -15.91 -10.85
C ASN A 49 5.51 -14.47 -11.11
N LEU A 50 5.67 -14.03 -12.36
CA LEU A 50 5.34 -12.66 -12.76
C LEU A 50 3.89 -12.26 -12.46
N ASN A 51 2.94 -13.19 -12.60
CA ASN A 51 1.52 -12.92 -12.34
C ASN A 51 1.25 -12.61 -10.86
N ALA A 52 1.89 -13.35 -9.94
CA ALA A 52 1.80 -13.11 -8.50
C ALA A 52 2.42 -11.76 -8.13
N TYR A 53 3.55 -11.42 -8.76
CA TYR A 53 4.19 -10.11 -8.59
C TYR A 53 3.30 -8.95 -9.06
N ILE A 54 2.72 -9.08 -10.26
CA ILE A 54 1.75 -8.10 -10.81
C ILE A 54 0.53 -7.96 -9.91
N TYR A 55 0.00 -9.07 -9.38
CA TYR A 55 -1.14 -9.05 -8.48
C TYR A 55 -0.83 -8.23 -7.21
N ARG A 56 0.33 -8.46 -6.59
CA ARG A 56 0.81 -7.65 -5.45
C ARG A 56 0.97 -6.18 -5.81
N ALA A 57 1.55 -5.88 -6.98
CA ALA A 57 1.71 -4.50 -7.44
C ALA A 57 0.35 -3.77 -7.52
N ARG A 58 -0.69 -4.44 -8.05
CA ARG A 58 -2.05 -3.91 -8.14
C ARG A 58 -2.73 -3.72 -6.78
N GLU A 59 -2.54 -4.67 -5.85
CA GLU A 59 -3.09 -4.55 -4.50
C GLU A 59 -2.52 -3.35 -3.75
N LEU A 60 -1.24 -3.03 -3.96
CA LEU A 60 -0.58 -1.87 -3.37
C LEU A 60 -0.97 -0.54 -4.03
N TRP A 61 -1.30 -0.58 -5.31
CA TRP A 61 -1.70 0.62 -6.05
C TRP A 61 -3.13 1.07 -5.77
N SER A 62 -4.03 0.12 -5.45
CA SER A 62 -5.43 0.41 -5.14
C SER A 62 -5.62 1.41 -3.97
N PRO A 63 -4.88 1.31 -2.85
CA PRO A 63 -4.90 2.30 -1.76
C PRO A 63 -4.00 3.53 -1.99
N ALA A 64 -3.09 3.52 -2.98
CA ALA A 64 -2.19 4.65 -3.28
C ALA A 64 -2.83 5.74 -4.18
N GLY A 65 -4.14 5.65 -4.46
CA GLY A 65 -4.88 6.61 -5.29
C GLY A 65 -5.16 6.14 -6.73
N GLY A 66 -4.67 4.96 -7.12
CA GLY A 66 -4.67 4.50 -8.51
C GLY A 66 -6.02 4.24 -9.16
N ARG A 67 -7.13 4.18 -8.40
CA ARG A 67 -8.42 3.83 -9.00
C ARG A 67 -9.20 5.04 -9.55
N ARG A 68 -9.25 6.18 -8.87
CA ARG A 68 -10.09 7.33 -9.27
C ARG A 68 -9.67 8.60 -8.52
N THR A 69 -8.87 9.48 -9.13
CA THR A 69 -8.86 10.91 -8.78
C THR A 69 -8.35 11.72 -9.98
N THR A 70 -8.87 12.94 -10.08
CA THR A 70 -8.82 13.87 -11.21
C THR A 70 -7.43 14.04 -11.83
N GLN A 71 -7.37 13.88 -13.16
CA GLN A 71 -6.18 13.68 -14.01
C GLN A 71 -5.21 14.88 -14.14
N MET A 72 -5.19 15.85 -13.22
CA MET A 72 -4.65 17.20 -13.49
C MET A 72 -3.73 17.77 -12.38
N GLU A 73 -3.11 16.96 -11.53
CA GLU A 73 -2.05 17.43 -10.63
C GLU A 73 -0.67 16.89 -11.03
N PRO A 74 0.30 17.74 -11.41
CA PRO A 74 1.67 17.32 -11.75
C PRO A 74 2.35 16.49 -10.64
N MET A 75 2.00 16.76 -9.38
CA MET A 75 2.51 16.01 -8.23
C MET A 75 1.98 14.57 -8.16
N TYR A 76 0.80 14.29 -8.72
CA TYR A 76 0.24 12.95 -8.80
C TYR A 76 0.99 12.12 -9.86
N ASP A 77 1.23 12.71 -11.03
CA ASP A 77 1.91 12.06 -12.16
C ASP A 77 3.35 11.67 -11.78
N MET A 78 4.08 12.55 -11.09
CA MET A 78 5.44 12.28 -10.62
C MET A 78 5.49 11.16 -9.56
N ARG A 79 4.50 11.11 -8.66
CA ARG A 79 4.39 10.01 -7.68
C ARG A 79 4.15 8.68 -8.38
N CYS A 80 3.25 8.64 -9.37
CA CYS A 80 2.98 7.41 -10.10
C CYS A 80 4.20 6.94 -10.92
N GLN A 81 4.95 7.86 -11.55
CA GLN A 81 6.20 7.52 -12.23
C GLN A 81 7.25 6.87 -11.31
N VAL A 82 7.45 7.40 -10.10
CA VAL A 82 8.42 6.82 -9.14
C VAL A 82 8.06 5.38 -8.79
N VAL A 83 6.76 5.08 -8.68
CA VAL A 83 6.30 3.72 -8.37
C VAL A 83 6.39 2.81 -9.59
N VAL A 84 6.06 3.29 -10.80
CA VAL A 84 6.26 2.55 -12.06
C VAL A 84 7.72 2.18 -12.23
N HIS A 85 8.61 3.14 -12.01
CA HIS A 85 10.05 2.92 -12.04
C HIS A 85 10.47 1.85 -11.03
N GLY A 86 9.95 1.91 -9.80
CA GLY A 86 10.19 0.90 -8.77
C GLY A 86 9.74 -0.50 -9.19
N PHE A 87 8.55 -0.62 -9.78
CA PHE A 87 8.00 -1.89 -10.27
C PHE A 87 8.87 -2.51 -11.38
N VAL A 88 9.22 -1.73 -12.42
CA VAL A 88 10.00 -2.26 -13.55
C VAL A 88 11.44 -2.56 -13.16
N SER A 89 12.09 -1.68 -12.37
CA SER A 89 13.50 -1.88 -11.97
C SER A 89 13.70 -3.11 -11.08
N ARG A 90 12.65 -3.58 -10.41
CA ARG A 90 12.73 -4.66 -9.41
C ARG A 90 12.12 -5.97 -9.87
N LEU A 91 11.88 -6.11 -11.17
CA LEU A 91 11.66 -7.40 -11.82
C LEU A 91 12.89 -8.30 -11.59
N TYR A 92 12.62 -9.58 -11.32
CA TYR A 92 13.67 -10.55 -10.99
C TYR A 92 14.50 -10.93 -12.21
N GLU A 93 13.84 -11.20 -13.33
CA GLU A 93 14.50 -11.60 -14.57
C GLU A 93 15.02 -10.38 -15.33
N ASP A 94 16.35 -10.30 -15.47
CA ASP A 94 17.00 -9.22 -16.19
C ASP A 94 16.54 -9.12 -17.64
N VAL A 95 16.32 -10.26 -18.32
CA VAL A 95 15.87 -10.30 -19.72
C VAL A 95 14.49 -9.65 -19.88
N VAL A 96 13.53 -10.01 -19.02
CA VAL A 96 12.18 -9.43 -19.02
C VAL A 96 12.25 -7.94 -18.67
N LYS A 97 13.08 -7.58 -17.68
CA LYS A 97 13.29 -6.17 -17.28
C LYS A 97 13.82 -5.32 -18.43
N PHE A 98 14.89 -5.74 -19.10
CA PHE A 98 15.49 -4.97 -20.19
C PHE A 98 14.52 -4.82 -21.36
N LYS A 99 13.86 -5.90 -21.77
CA LYS A 99 12.87 -5.86 -22.86
C LYS A 99 11.63 -5.02 -22.49
N ALA A 100 11.20 -5.02 -21.23
CA ALA A 100 10.15 -4.12 -20.76
C ALA A 100 10.58 -2.64 -20.82
N ILE A 101 11.84 -2.34 -20.46
CA ILE A 101 12.41 -0.99 -20.59
C ILE A 101 12.44 -0.55 -22.06
N GLU A 102 12.90 -1.41 -22.97
CA GLU A 102 12.87 -1.17 -24.42
C GLU A 102 11.45 -0.93 -24.95
N ASN A 103 10.46 -1.65 -24.41
CA ASN A 103 9.04 -1.46 -24.72
C ASN A 103 8.46 -0.14 -24.16
N GLY A 104 9.26 0.64 -23.43
CA GLY A 104 8.89 1.94 -22.88
C GLY A 104 8.26 1.90 -21.49
N ALA A 105 8.37 0.78 -20.75
CA ALA A 105 7.72 0.63 -19.44
C ALA A 105 8.15 1.66 -18.39
N MET A 106 9.32 2.30 -18.55
CA MET A 106 9.80 3.36 -17.63
C MET A 106 9.23 4.75 -17.94
N GLY A 107 8.71 4.96 -19.14
CA GLY A 107 8.20 6.27 -19.58
C GLY A 107 6.71 6.48 -19.26
N VAL A 108 6.02 5.45 -18.77
CA VAL A 108 4.58 5.50 -18.51
C VAL A 108 4.31 5.99 -17.10
N THR A 109 3.19 6.69 -16.93
CA THR A 109 2.77 7.20 -15.61
C THR A 109 1.74 6.30 -14.94
N TYR A 110 1.23 5.28 -15.64
CA TYR A 110 0.20 4.37 -15.14
C TYR A 110 0.71 2.94 -14.99
N LEU A 111 0.40 2.29 -13.85
CA LEU A 111 0.78 0.89 -13.59
C LEU A 111 0.24 -0.06 -14.66
N GLU A 112 -1.02 0.07 -15.07
CA GLU A 112 -1.61 -0.86 -16.03
C GLU A 112 -0.93 -0.80 -17.40
N GLU A 113 -0.47 0.39 -17.79
CA GLU A 113 0.33 0.55 -19.00
C GLU A 113 1.71 -0.11 -18.83
N ALA A 114 2.36 0.07 -17.67
CA ALA A 114 3.63 -0.58 -17.36
C ALA A 114 3.49 -2.12 -17.36
N ILE A 115 2.42 -2.65 -16.76
CA ILE A 115 2.08 -4.09 -16.78
C ILE A 115 1.92 -4.57 -18.22
N SER A 116 1.22 -3.82 -19.07
CA SER A 116 1.05 -4.19 -20.48
C SER A 116 2.40 -4.29 -21.21
N LYS A 117 3.32 -3.35 -20.98
CA LYS A 117 4.68 -3.38 -21.55
C LYS A 117 5.53 -4.54 -21.02
N VAL A 118 5.40 -4.87 -19.73
CA VAL A 118 6.07 -6.02 -19.11
C VAL A 118 5.52 -7.34 -19.65
N ASN A 119 4.20 -7.47 -19.81
CA ASN A 119 3.60 -8.67 -20.39
C ASN A 119 3.99 -8.89 -21.86
N ALA A 120 4.23 -7.81 -22.62
CA ALA A 120 4.76 -7.90 -23.98
C ALA A 120 6.27 -8.26 -24.03
N ALA A 121 6.96 -8.21 -22.90
CA ALA A 121 8.37 -8.53 -22.78
C ALA A 121 8.64 -10.02 -22.50
N VAL A 122 7.66 -10.72 -21.93
CA VAL A 122 7.65 -12.19 -21.79
C VAL A 122 7.41 -12.85 -23.15
#